data_AF-A0A850PD48-F1
#
_entry.id   AF-A0A850PD48-F1
#
_cell.length_a   1.000
_cell.length_b   1.000
_cell.length_c   1.000
_cell.angle_alpha   90.00
_cell.angle_beta   90.00
_cell.angle_gamma   90.00
#
_symmetry.space_group_name_H-M   'P 1'
#
loop_
_entity.id
_entity.type
_entity.pdbx_description
1 polymer ?
#
loop_
_entity_poly.entity_id
_entity_poly.type
_entity_poly.pdbx_seq_one_letter_code
_entity_poly.pdbx_strand_id
1 'polypeptide(L)'
;RAGPWLLSTILCDKFLQHLPLNRQSDAFAREGIDLDTSTLADWVGACTATLAPLTTLIRAHVLAAQRLHADDTTVPVLAKGRTVTGRLWNYVRDDGPFGGPAPPAVWFRYSRDRRGEHPTDHLTGWTGILQSDAYAGYNTLAKPGRQPAPVVSVGCWAHGRRGLFKIAERDKAPLA
;
A
#
# COMPACT_ATOMS: atom_id res chain seq x y z
N ARG A 1 -25.45 19.67 -5.75
CA ARG A 1 -24.37 18.66 -5.91
C ARG A 1 -23.08 19.27 -5.37
N ALA A 2 -22.25 18.51 -4.66
CA ALA A 2 -20.98 19.02 -4.12
C ALA A 2 -20.05 19.47 -5.24
N GLY A 3 -19.40 20.63 -5.07
CA GLY A 3 -18.40 21.14 -6.00
C GLY A 3 -17.04 20.43 -5.86
N PRO A 4 -16.16 20.51 -6.87
CA PRO A 4 -14.88 19.82 -6.88
C PRO A 4 -13.96 20.23 -5.72
N TRP A 5 -14.02 21.50 -5.28
CA TRP A 5 -13.21 21.98 -4.17
C TRP A 5 -13.58 21.30 -2.85
N LEU A 6 -14.88 21.25 -2.51
CA LEU A 6 -15.36 20.54 -1.32
C LEU A 6 -14.96 19.06 -1.34
N LEU A 7 -15.14 18.40 -2.48
CA LEU A 7 -14.75 16.99 -2.63
C LEU A 7 -13.25 16.79 -2.44
N SER A 8 -12.42 17.69 -2.98
CA SER A 8 -10.97 17.63 -2.80
C SER A 8 -10.57 17.80 -1.34
N THR A 9 -11.17 18.76 -0.63
CA THR A 9 -10.93 18.98 0.81
C THR A 9 -11.28 17.74 1.62
N ILE A 10 -12.47 17.15 1.39
CA ILE A 10 -12.90 15.94 2.11
C ILE A 10 -11.92 14.78 1.91
N LEU A 11 -11.43 14.57 0.68
CA LEU A 11 -10.46 13.51 0.38
C LEU A 11 -9.09 13.79 1.01
N CYS A 12 -8.58 15.01 0.89
CA CYS A 12 -7.32 15.42 1.50
C CYS A 12 -7.37 15.26 3.02
N ASP A 13 -8.42 15.76 3.66
CA ASP A 13 -8.58 15.64 5.09
C ASP A 13 -8.66 14.18 5.52
N LYS A 14 -9.41 13.35 4.79
CA LYS A 14 -9.58 11.93 5.11
C LYS A 14 -8.28 11.15 5.00
N PHE A 15 -7.59 11.28 3.86
CA PHE A 15 -6.50 10.37 3.49
C PHE A 15 -5.12 10.95 3.77
N LEU A 16 -4.92 12.25 3.57
CA LEU A 16 -3.63 12.90 3.79
C LEU A 16 -3.49 13.38 5.25
N GLN A 17 -4.55 13.95 5.82
CA GLN A 17 -4.53 14.48 7.21
C GLN A 17 -5.06 13.48 8.24
N HIS A 18 -5.46 12.28 7.81
CA HIS A 18 -6.01 11.24 8.67
C HIS A 18 -7.20 11.70 9.53
N LEU A 19 -8.03 12.62 9.02
CA LEU A 19 -9.21 13.15 9.69
C LEU A 19 -10.44 12.26 9.38
N PRO A 20 -10.96 11.47 10.35
CA PRO A 20 -12.10 10.60 10.11
C PRO A 20 -13.35 11.38 9.71
N LEU A 21 -14.21 10.78 8.89
CA LEU A 21 -15.36 11.48 8.28
C LEU A 21 -16.37 12.02 9.31
N ASN A 22 -16.57 11.34 10.44
CA ASN A 22 -17.43 11.86 11.49
C ASN A 22 -16.86 13.15 12.11
N ARG A 23 -15.52 13.26 12.24
CA ARG A 23 -14.90 14.51 12.70
C ARG A 23 -14.95 15.61 11.66
N GLN A 24 -14.94 15.27 10.36
CA GLN A 24 -15.17 16.26 9.29
C GLN A 24 -16.60 16.78 9.33
N SER A 25 -17.58 15.87 9.48
CA SER A 25 -19.00 16.20 9.67
C SER A 25 -19.20 17.16 10.85
N ASP A 26 -18.63 16.85 12.03
CA ASP A 26 -18.67 17.73 13.20
C ASP A 26 -18.03 19.10 12.93
N ALA A 27 -16.94 19.15 12.15
CA ALA A 27 -16.27 20.39 11.80
C ALA A 27 -17.14 21.27 10.89
N PHE A 28 -17.79 20.69 9.87
CA PHE A 28 -18.74 21.41 9.03
C PHE A 28 -19.96 21.91 9.83
N ALA A 29 -20.46 21.11 10.77
CA ALA A 29 -21.60 21.49 11.61
C ALA A 29 -21.30 22.74 12.47
N ARG A 30 -20.05 22.90 12.94
CA ARG A 30 -19.63 24.12 13.68
C ARG A 30 -19.66 25.39 12.81
N GLU A 31 -19.51 25.23 11.50
CA GLU A 31 -19.65 26.32 10.51
C GLU A 31 -21.09 26.47 10.02
N GLY A 32 -22.06 25.79 10.65
CA GLY A 32 -23.47 25.83 10.25
C GLY A 32 -23.82 25.02 9.01
N ILE A 33 -22.93 24.12 8.58
CA ILE A 33 -23.12 23.26 7.40
C ILE A 33 -23.43 21.84 7.87
N ASP A 34 -24.69 21.44 7.76
CA ASP A 34 -25.13 20.10 8.15
C ASP A 34 -24.81 19.07 7.05
N LEU A 35 -23.87 18.16 7.33
CA LEU A 35 -23.42 17.11 6.42
C LEU A 35 -23.30 15.79 7.16
N ASP A 36 -24.17 14.84 6.86
CA ASP A 36 -24.08 13.49 7.43
C ASP A 36 -22.77 12.78 7.06
N THR A 37 -22.26 11.98 8.00
CA THR A 37 -21.09 11.12 7.75
C THR A 37 -21.32 10.15 6.59
N SER A 38 -22.56 9.68 6.37
CA SER A 38 -22.94 8.83 5.23
C SER A 38 -22.79 9.57 3.90
N THR A 39 -23.26 10.81 3.83
CA THR A 39 -23.12 11.67 2.63
C THR A 39 -21.64 11.88 2.29
N LEU A 40 -20.79 12.16 3.28
CA LEU A 40 -19.35 12.26 3.07
C LEU A 40 -18.74 10.94 2.58
N ALA A 41 -19.19 9.80 3.12
CA ALA A 41 -18.72 8.47 2.72
C ALA A 41 -19.11 8.15 1.26
N ASP A 42 -20.33 8.47 0.86
CA ASP A 42 -20.82 8.28 -0.52
C ASP A 42 -20.01 9.14 -1.50
N TRP A 43 -19.69 10.38 -1.13
CA TRP A 43 -18.84 11.25 -1.95
C TRP A 43 -17.41 10.73 -2.07
N VAL A 44 -16.82 10.22 -0.98
CA VAL A 44 -15.51 9.54 -1.05
C VAL A 44 -15.59 8.34 -2.00
N GLY A 45 -16.64 7.52 -1.91
CA GLY A 45 -16.90 6.40 -2.81
C GLY A 45 -16.94 6.85 -4.29
N ALA A 46 -17.76 7.84 -4.61
CA ALA A 46 -17.88 8.37 -5.96
C ALA A 46 -16.55 8.94 -6.50
N CYS A 47 -15.79 9.65 -5.67
CA CYS A 47 -14.48 10.18 -6.06
C CYS A 47 -13.47 9.05 -6.32
N THR A 48 -13.39 8.06 -5.43
CA THR A 48 -12.47 6.92 -5.62
C THR A 48 -12.81 6.11 -6.87
N ALA A 49 -14.09 5.93 -7.20
CA ALA A 49 -14.51 5.32 -8.46
C ALA A 49 -14.09 6.16 -9.67
N THR A 50 -14.25 7.49 -9.58
CA THR A 50 -13.83 8.43 -10.65
C THR A 50 -12.32 8.42 -10.87
N LEU A 51 -11.52 8.25 -9.81
CA LEU A 51 -10.06 8.21 -9.87
C LEU A 51 -9.49 6.83 -10.27
N ALA A 52 -10.33 5.80 -10.47
CA ALA A 52 -9.88 4.45 -10.81
C ALA A 52 -8.94 4.37 -12.05
N PRO A 53 -9.13 5.17 -13.13
CA PRO A 53 -8.20 5.20 -14.26
C PRO A 53 -6.78 5.64 -13.86
N LEU A 54 -6.63 6.57 -12.90
CA LEU A 54 -5.32 6.99 -12.42
C LEU A 54 -4.60 5.85 -11.70
N THR A 55 -5.33 5.06 -10.89
CA THR A 55 -4.76 3.86 -10.25
C THR A 55 -4.25 2.86 -11.29
N THR A 56 -4.93 2.72 -12.42
CA THR A 56 -4.49 1.87 -13.53
C THR A 56 -3.20 2.40 -14.17
N LEU A 57 -3.09 3.71 -14.39
CA LEU A 57 -1.88 4.34 -14.92
C LEU A 57 -0.70 4.24 -13.94
N ILE A 58 -0.94 4.45 -12.64
CA ILE A 58 0.08 4.27 -11.59
C ILE A 58 0.57 2.82 -11.57
N ARG A 59 -0.35 1.84 -11.67
CA ARG A 59 0.04 0.42 -11.77
C ARG A 59 0.93 0.18 -12.98
N ALA A 60 0.53 0.66 -14.17
CA ALA A 60 1.32 0.47 -15.39
C ALA A 60 2.71 1.11 -15.27
N HIS A 61 2.78 2.33 -14.71
CA HIS A 61 4.05 3.01 -14.44
C HIS A 61 4.91 2.22 -13.46
N VAL A 62 4.36 1.74 -12.34
CA VAL A 62 5.11 0.93 -11.37
C VAL A 62 5.62 -0.36 -12.02
N LEU A 63 4.77 -1.11 -12.71
CA LEU A 63 5.14 -2.39 -13.33
C LEU A 63 6.05 -2.24 -14.56
N ALA A 64 6.28 -1.04 -15.08
CA ALA A 64 7.31 -0.81 -16.10
C ALA A 64 8.74 -0.78 -15.51
N ALA A 65 8.89 -0.87 -14.19
CA ALA A 65 10.21 -0.92 -13.54
C ALA A 65 10.87 -2.29 -13.69
N GLN A 66 12.19 -2.30 -13.87
CA GLN A 66 13.01 -3.52 -13.82
C GLN A 66 13.20 -4.03 -12.38
N ARG A 67 13.04 -3.16 -11.38
CA ARG A 67 13.12 -3.47 -9.96
C ARG A 67 11.91 -2.92 -9.23
N LEU A 68 11.34 -3.74 -8.36
CA LEU A 68 10.29 -3.36 -7.44
C LEU A 68 10.70 -3.64 -6.01
N HIS A 69 10.29 -2.76 -5.10
CA HIS A 69 10.35 -3.02 -3.67
C HIS A 69 8.96 -3.42 -3.21
N ALA A 70 8.83 -4.57 -2.57
CA ALA A 70 7.54 -5.07 -2.08
C ALA A 70 7.54 -5.23 -0.56
N ASP A 71 6.44 -4.82 0.04
CA ASP A 71 6.15 -5.03 1.45
C ASP A 71 4.62 -5.16 1.64
N ASP A 72 4.20 -5.58 2.82
CA ASP A 72 2.81 -5.54 3.22
C ASP A 72 2.65 -5.01 4.65
N THR A 73 1.65 -4.15 4.84
CA THR A 73 1.30 -3.64 6.17
C THR A 73 -0.03 -4.21 6.61
N THR A 74 -0.14 -4.61 7.88
CA THR A 74 -1.42 -5.04 8.46
C THR A 74 -2.36 -3.88 8.63
N VAL A 75 -3.62 -4.06 8.24
CA VAL A 75 -4.69 -3.11 8.48
C VAL A 75 -5.84 -3.77 9.24
N PRO A 76 -6.39 -3.14 10.29
CA PRO A 76 -7.60 -3.64 10.93
C PRO A 76 -8.80 -3.42 10.02
N VAL A 77 -9.59 -4.47 9.79
CA VAL A 77 -10.75 -4.43 8.90
C VAL A 77 -11.98 -4.87 9.67
N LEU A 78 -13.02 -4.04 9.63
CA LEU A 78 -14.33 -4.40 10.17
C LEU A 78 -14.93 -5.55 9.36
N ALA A 79 -15.28 -6.63 10.04
CA ALA A 79 -16.03 -7.76 9.51
C ALA A 79 -17.25 -8.05 10.40
N LYS A 80 -18.14 -8.96 9.97
CA LYS A 80 -19.36 -9.28 10.72
C LYS A 80 -19.02 -9.77 12.12
N GLY A 81 -19.33 -8.96 13.13
CA GLY A 81 -19.14 -9.26 14.55
C GLY A 81 -17.69 -9.30 15.05
N ARG A 82 -16.69 -8.93 14.23
CA ARG A 82 -15.28 -8.94 14.63
C ARG A 82 -14.40 -8.06 13.77
N THR A 83 -13.21 -7.74 14.27
CA THR A 83 -12.12 -7.18 13.46
C THR A 83 -11.26 -8.32 12.91
N VAL A 84 -10.93 -8.25 11.62
CA VAL A 84 -9.97 -9.15 10.97
C VAL A 84 -8.74 -8.36 10.51
N THR A 85 -7.62 -9.04 10.36
CA THR A 85 -6.38 -8.43 9.87
C THR A 85 -6.30 -8.56 8.35
N GLY A 86 -6.54 -7.46 7.65
CA GLY A 86 -6.26 -7.34 6.22
C GLY A 86 -4.80 -6.95 5.95
N ARG A 87 -4.43 -6.94 4.67
CA ARG A 87 -3.10 -6.54 4.18
C ARG A 87 -3.23 -5.43 3.16
N LEU A 88 -2.39 -4.43 3.28
CA LEU A 88 -2.12 -3.45 2.24
C LEU A 88 -0.73 -3.76 1.68
N TRP A 89 -0.69 -4.34 0.49
CA TRP A 89 0.52 -4.61 -0.26
C TRP A 89 0.97 -3.34 -0.96
N ASN A 90 2.27 -3.04 -0.90
CA ASN A 90 2.86 -1.93 -1.65
C ASN A 90 3.92 -2.46 -2.62
N TYR A 91 3.83 -1.99 -3.86
CA TYR A 91 4.86 -2.20 -4.88
C TYR A 91 5.43 -0.83 -5.24
N VAL A 92 6.70 -0.62 -4.91
CA VAL A 92 7.38 0.65 -5.10
C VAL A 92 8.32 0.53 -6.28
N ARG A 93 8.14 1.43 -7.24
CA ARG A 93 9.14 1.79 -8.24
C ARG A 93 9.90 2.97 -7.67
N ASP A 94 11.15 2.76 -7.29
CA ASP A 94 12.10 3.84 -7.02
C ASP A 94 13.50 3.33 -7.31
N ASP A 95 14.05 3.82 -8.42
CA ASP A 95 15.41 3.49 -8.86
C ASP A 95 16.35 4.70 -8.70
N GLY A 96 15.86 5.79 -8.10
CA GLY A 96 16.62 7.02 -7.85
C GLY A 96 17.93 6.78 -7.08
N PRO A 97 17.94 5.95 -6.01
CA PRO A 97 19.16 5.58 -5.30
C PRO A 97 20.22 4.87 -6.15
N PHE A 98 19.85 4.37 -7.34
CA PHE A 98 20.73 3.70 -8.29
C PHE A 98 20.92 4.51 -9.59
N GLY A 99 20.54 5.79 -9.59
CA GLY A 99 20.67 6.67 -10.75
C GLY A 99 19.60 6.49 -11.83
N GLY A 100 18.51 5.78 -11.52
CA GLY A 100 17.40 5.60 -12.44
C GLY A 100 16.65 6.92 -12.70
N PRO A 101 16.28 7.23 -13.97
CA PRO A 101 15.68 8.51 -14.33
C PRO A 101 14.16 8.57 -14.16
N ALA A 102 13.52 7.44 -13.88
CA ALA A 102 12.06 7.35 -13.82
C ALA A 102 11.52 7.91 -12.50
N PRO A 103 10.45 8.73 -12.52
CA PRO A 103 9.82 9.24 -11.30
C PRO A 103 9.38 8.12 -10.35
N PRO A 104 9.58 8.26 -9.03
CA PRO A 104 9.18 7.25 -8.07
C PRO A 104 7.65 7.17 -7.96
N ALA A 105 7.14 5.97 -7.71
CA ALA A 105 5.72 5.73 -7.50
C ALA A 105 5.48 4.48 -6.66
N VAL A 106 4.32 4.44 -6.01
CA VAL A 106 3.85 3.28 -5.27
C VAL A 106 2.48 2.86 -5.79
N TRP A 107 2.31 1.56 -5.99
CA TRP A 107 1.02 0.94 -6.28
C TRP A 107 0.59 0.09 -5.09
N PHE A 108 -0.59 0.39 -4.54
CA PHE A 108 -1.15 -0.33 -3.42
C PHE A 108 -2.23 -1.33 -3.85
N ARG A 109 -2.29 -2.47 -3.17
CA ARG A 109 -3.37 -3.45 -3.29
C ARG A 109 -3.81 -3.94 -1.92
N TYR A 110 -5.11 -4.04 -1.73
CA TYR A 110 -5.70 -4.60 -0.52
C TYR A 110 -6.01 -6.09 -0.70
N SER A 111 -5.79 -6.89 0.35
CA SER A 111 -6.35 -8.24 0.49
C SER A 111 -6.82 -8.50 1.93
N ARG A 112 -7.69 -9.50 2.10
CA ARG A 112 -8.23 -9.88 3.42
C ARG A 112 -7.29 -10.75 4.25
N ASP A 113 -6.22 -11.25 3.66
CA ASP A 113 -5.23 -12.12 4.31
C ASP A 113 -3.86 -11.97 3.62
N ARG A 114 -2.84 -12.68 4.13
CA ARG A 114 -1.45 -12.57 3.65
C ARG A 114 -1.07 -13.62 2.60
N ARG A 115 -2.00 -14.40 2.04
CA ARG A 115 -1.63 -15.55 1.18
C ARG A 115 -0.76 -15.15 -0.01
N GLY A 116 0.16 -16.04 -0.40
CA GLY A 116 1.06 -15.84 -1.54
C GLY A 116 0.36 -15.76 -2.91
N GLU A 117 -0.93 -16.13 -2.98
CA GLU A 117 -1.75 -15.93 -4.19
C GLU A 117 -1.89 -14.44 -4.55
N HIS A 118 -1.93 -13.54 -3.55
CA HIS A 118 -2.07 -12.10 -3.78
C HIS A 118 -0.88 -11.51 -4.53
N PRO A 119 0.38 -11.61 -4.06
CA PRO A 119 1.51 -11.12 -4.84
C PRO A 119 1.69 -11.85 -6.17
N THR A 120 1.26 -13.13 -6.27
CA THR A 120 1.24 -13.86 -7.54
C THR A 120 0.29 -13.20 -8.55
N ASP A 121 -0.95 -12.91 -8.14
CA ASP A 121 -1.94 -12.21 -8.97
C ASP A 121 -1.48 -10.78 -9.32
N HIS A 122 -1.09 -10.00 -8.31
CA HIS A 122 -0.75 -8.59 -8.48
C HIS A 122 0.36 -8.37 -9.51
N LEU A 123 1.37 -9.25 -9.50
CA LEU A 123 2.55 -9.17 -10.37
C LEU A 123 2.41 -10.02 -11.64
N THR A 124 1.22 -10.51 -11.98
CA THR A 124 0.95 -11.18 -13.25
C THR A 124 1.44 -10.32 -14.42
N GLY A 125 2.21 -10.93 -15.34
CA GLY A 125 2.77 -10.25 -16.51
C GLY A 125 4.04 -9.43 -16.24
N TRP A 126 4.46 -9.28 -14.98
CA TRP A 126 5.70 -8.59 -14.62
C TRP A 126 6.84 -9.58 -14.37
N THR A 127 8.06 -9.23 -14.78
CA THR A 127 9.30 -9.90 -14.36
C THR A 127 10.40 -8.86 -14.10
N GLY A 128 11.36 -9.21 -13.26
CA GLY A 128 12.44 -8.31 -12.84
C GLY A 128 13.01 -8.71 -11.49
N ILE A 129 13.60 -7.73 -10.81
CA ILE A 129 14.18 -7.86 -9.48
C ILE A 129 13.14 -7.45 -8.44
N LEU A 130 12.75 -8.36 -7.55
CA LEU A 130 11.85 -8.05 -6.45
C LEU A 130 12.62 -8.00 -5.14
N GLN A 131 12.77 -6.80 -4.59
CA GLN A 131 13.34 -6.59 -3.27
C GLN A 131 12.24 -6.63 -2.21
N SER A 132 12.21 -7.66 -1.37
CA SER A 132 11.17 -7.83 -0.36
C SER A 132 11.74 -8.28 0.99
N ASP A 133 10.86 -8.43 1.98
CA ASP A 133 11.17 -9.28 3.12
C ASP A 133 11.32 -10.74 2.65
N ALA A 134 11.94 -11.60 3.47
CA ALA A 134 12.10 -13.02 3.17
C ALA A 134 10.77 -13.80 3.35
N TYR A 135 9.64 -13.18 3.04
CA TYR A 135 8.33 -13.79 3.18
C TYR A 135 8.12 -14.87 2.11
N ALA A 136 7.84 -16.09 2.57
CA ALA A 136 7.65 -17.26 1.70
C ALA A 136 6.47 -17.11 0.71
N GLY A 137 5.54 -16.18 0.93
CA GLY A 137 4.46 -15.92 -0.02
C GLY A 137 4.92 -15.36 -1.37
N TYR A 138 6.16 -14.85 -1.46
CA TYR A 138 6.76 -14.46 -2.74
C TYR A 138 7.40 -15.62 -3.51
N ASN A 139 7.60 -16.80 -2.90
CA ASN A 139 8.38 -17.90 -3.48
C ASN A 139 7.81 -18.41 -4.81
N THR A 140 6.49 -18.31 -5.02
CA THR A 140 5.83 -18.68 -6.28
C THR A 140 6.30 -17.85 -7.47
N LEU A 141 6.73 -16.60 -7.23
CA LEU A 141 7.19 -15.68 -8.26
C LEU A 141 8.54 -16.11 -8.86
N ALA A 142 9.38 -16.77 -8.07
CA ALA A 142 10.69 -17.25 -8.49
C ALA A 142 10.67 -18.65 -9.12
N LYS A 143 9.50 -19.30 -9.20
CA LYS A 143 9.41 -20.67 -9.73
C LYS A 143 9.74 -20.73 -11.23
N PRO A 144 10.52 -21.73 -11.67
CA PRO A 144 10.72 -22.02 -13.09
C PRO A 144 9.39 -22.17 -13.84
N GLY A 145 9.34 -21.71 -15.09
CA GLY A 145 8.15 -21.80 -15.94
C GLY A 145 7.12 -20.67 -15.76
N ARG A 146 7.33 -19.76 -14.80
CA ARG A 146 6.51 -18.54 -14.68
C ARG A 146 6.69 -17.65 -15.91
N GLN A 147 5.58 -17.09 -16.40
CA GLN A 147 5.56 -16.13 -17.50
C GLN A 147 5.49 -14.67 -16.98
N PRO A 148 6.17 -13.70 -17.64
CA PRO A 148 7.02 -13.87 -18.82
C PRO A 148 8.40 -14.50 -18.49
N ALA A 149 8.81 -14.43 -17.23
CA ALA A 149 9.96 -15.17 -16.69
C ALA A 149 9.80 -15.29 -15.15
N PRO A 150 10.58 -16.17 -14.49
CA PRO A 150 10.72 -16.15 -13.04
C PRO A 150 11.26 -14.80 -12.54
N VAL A 151 10.72 -14.32 -11.43
CA VAL A 151 11.18 -13.10 -10.74
C VAL A 151 12.48 -13.42 -9.99
N VAL A 152 13.44 -12.50 -10.06
CA VAL A 152 14.67 -12.57 -9.28
C VAL A 152 14.39 -11.98 -7.90
N SER A 153 14.31 -12.82 -6.88
CA SER A 153 14.12 -12.39 -5.50
C SER A 153 15.42 -11.88 -4.91
N VAL A 154 15.40 -10.70 -4.29
CA VAL A 154 16.52 -10.15 -3.51
C VAL A 154 16.05 -9.72 -2.12
N GLY A 155 16.90 -9.91 -1.12
CA GLY A 155 16.56 -9.57 0.27
C GLY A 155 16.63 -8.07 0.55
N CYS A 156 15.65 -7.55 1.29
CA CYS A 156 15.65 -6.16 1.74
C CYS A 156 16.55 -5.97 2.98
N TRP A 157 17.62 -5.16 2.84
CA TRP A 157 18.55 -4.84 3.94
C TRP A 157 17.88 -4.18 5.14
N ALA A 158 16.87 -3.33 4.93
CA ALA A 158 16.12 -2.70 6.03
C ALA A 158 15.33 -3.75 6.85
N HIS A 159 14.82 -4.79 6.21
CA HIS A 159 14.19 -5.92 6.89
C HIS A 159 15.23 -6.77 7.63
N GLY A 160 16.36 -7.09 6.99
CA GLY A 160 17.46 -7.84 7.62
C GLY A 160 18.01 -7.13 8.86
N ARG A 161 18.26 -5.81 8.77
CA ARG A 161 18.74 -4.97 9.88
C ARG A 161 17.81 -5.02 11.08
N ARG A 162 16.48 -4.99 10.88
CA ARG A 162 15.50 -5.07 11.99
C ARG A 162 15.68 -6.31 12.86
N GLY A 163 16.01 -7.45 12.25
CA GLY A 163 16.29 -8.69 12.99
C GLY A 163 17.53 -8.58 13.87
N LEU A 164 18.62 -8.02 13.33
CA LEU A 164 19.87 -7.81 14.06
C LEU A 164 19.69 -6.88 15.27
N PHE A 165 18.93 -5.79 15.12
CA PHE A 165 18.63 -4.88 16.23
C PHE A 165 17.85 -5.56 17.35
N LYS A 166 16.83 -6.37 17.02
CA LYS A 166 16.07 -7.13 18.02
C LYS A 166 16.94 -8.11 18.80
N ILE A 167 17.95 -8.70 18.17
CA ILE A 167 18.90 -9.59 18.85
C ILE A 167 19.82 -8.77 19.77
N ALA A 168 20.38 -7.68 19.27
CA ALA A 168 21.25 -6.78 20.04
C ALA A 168 20.56 -6.14 21.25
N GLU A 169 19.24 -5.94 21.22
CA GLU A 169 18.47 -5.46 22.37
C GLU A 169 18.22 -6.54 23.44
N ARG A 170 18.15 -7.82 23.05
CA ARG A 170 17.98 -8.93 24.00
C ARG A 170 19.23 -9.16 24.80
N ASP A 171 20.37 -9.11 24.13
CA ASP A 171 21.67 -9.26 24.75
C ASP A 171 22.18 -7.85 25.08
N LYS A 172 21.77 -7.30 26.24
CA LYS A 172 22.51 -6.16 26.81
C LYS A 172 23.97 -6.57 26.82
N ALA A 173 24.79 -5.92 26.00
CA ALA A 173 26.22 -6.19 25.98
C ALA A 173 26.70 -6.19 27.44
N PRO A 174 27.50 -7.18 27.88
CA PRO A 174 27.91 -7.31 29.28
C PRO A 174 28.83 -6.19 29.79
N LEU A 175 28.83 -5.02 29.12
CA LEU A 175 29.65 -3.86 29.44
C LEU A 175 28.81 -2.59 29.23
N ALA A 176 28.26 -2.10 30.34
CA ALA A 176 28.17 -0.67 30.67
C ALA A 176 28.35 -0.56 32.19
#